data_AF-A0A1F7QEP8-F1
#
_entry.id   AF-A0A1F7QEP8-F1
#
_cell.length_a   1.000
_cell.length_b   1.000
_cell.length_c   1.000
_cell.angle_alpha   90.00
_cell.angle_beta   90.00
_cell.angle_gamma   90.00
#
_symmetry.space_group_name_H-M   'P 1'
#
loop_
_entity.id
_entity.type
_entity.pdbx_description
1 polymer ?
#
loop_
_entity_poly.entity_id
_entity_poly.type
_entity_poly.pdbx_seq_one_letter_code
_entity_poly.pdbx_strand_id
1 'polypeptide(L)'
;MRKDWLGVSVIALSLLGLPFILPHIVEDFARELTRHVGRSPGGGAFLLGVYLAFQSLGLVLIASGKRAGFGLTFWIGLIWVAGALLIHGPLVWRGGFRGGWLSLVWVVGLVVTQSLTAALAAWGAWGRRGRAG
;
A
#
# COMPACT_ATOMS: atom_id res chain seq x y z
N MET A 1 -5.97 -19.83 23.84
CA MET A 1 -6.10 -19.24 22.48
C MET A 1 -4.90 -18.31 22.22
N ARG A 2 -3.83 -18.79 21.57
CA ARG A 2 -2.85 -17.87 20.97
C ARG A 2 -3.45 -17.38 19.65
N LYS A 3 -4.30 -16.34 19.74
CA LYS A 3 -4.82 -15.63 18.56
C LYS A 3 -3.64 -15.26 17.68
N ASP A 4 -3.82 -15.39 16.38
CA ASP A 4 -2.88 -15.09 15.31
C ASP A 4 -2.58 -13.59 15.22
N TRP A 5 -2.02 -13.03 16.29
CA TRP A 5 -1.75 -11.60 16.47
C TRP A 5 -1.05 -10.98 15.25
N LEU A 6 -0.19 -11.75 14.57
CA LEU A 6 0.50 -11.31 13.37
C LEU A 6 -0.46 -11.08 12.20
N GLY A 7 -1.40 -12.00 11.95
CA GLY A 7 -2.41 -11.85 10.91
C GLY A 7 -3.31 -10.64 11.19
N VAL A 8 -3.79 -10.53 12.42
CA VAL A 8 -4.57 -9.37 12.89
C VAL A 8 -3.80 -8.07 12.71
N SER A 9 -2.51 -8.04 13.06
CA SER A 9 -1.68 -6.84 12.94
C SER A 9 -1.47 -6.42 11.49
N VAL A 10 -1.20 -7.38 10.59
CA VAL A 10 -1.04 -7.10 9.16
C VAL A 10 -2.34 -6.58 8.55
N ILE A 11 -3.48 -7.18 8.88
CA ILE A 11 -4.79 -6.71 8.43
C ILE A 11 -5.06 -5.30 8.96
N ALA A 12 -4.89 -5.07 10.25
CA ALA A 12 -5.13 -3.78 10.88
C ALA A 12 -4.25 -2.68 10.26
N LEU A 13 -2.94 -2.92 10.08
CA LEU A 13 -2.03 -1.96 9.47
C LEU A 13 -2.35 -1.68 8.00
N SER A 14 -2.74 -2.70 7.22
CA SER A 14 -3.14 -2.52 5.84
C SER A 14 -4.38 -1.62 5.74
N LEU A 15 -5.36 -1.83 6.62
CA LEU A 15 -6.58 -1.00 6.68
C LEU A 15 -6.30 0.41 7.20
N LEU A 16 -5.42 0.56 8.19
CA LEU A 16 -4.95 1.87 8.70
C LEU A 16 -4.19 2.67 7.63
N GLY A 17 -3.70 2.03 6.57
CA GLY A 17 -3.12 2.70 5.41
C GLY A 17 -4.15 3.39 4.50
N LEU A 18 -5.41 2.96 4.51
CA LEU A 18 -6.43 3.47 3.58
C LEU A 18 -6.70 4.98 3.70
N PRO A 19 -6.75 5.59 4.90
CA PRO A 19 -6.89 7.03 5.04
C PRO A 19 -5.75 7.85 4.41
N PHE A 20 -4.60 7.24 4.14
CA PHE A 20 -3.48 7.89 3.45
C PHE A 20 -3.50 7.59 1.94
N ILE A 21 -3.79 6.33 1.58
CA ILE A 21 -3.83 5.86 0.19
C ILE A 21 -4.96 6.53 -0.60
N LEU A 22 -6.20 6.53 -0.08
CA LEU A 22 -7.35 6.99 -0.84
C LEU A 22 -7.30 8.49 -1.17
N PRO A 23 -7.04 9.41 -0.21
CA PRO A 23 -6.93 10.82 -0.54
C PRO A 23 -5.77 11.13 -1.48
N HIS A 24 -4.63 10.42 -1.33
CA HIS A 24 -3.48 10.58 -2.21
C HIS A 24 -3.81 10.21 -3.66
N ILE A 25 -4.46 9.06 -3.87
CA ILE A 25 -4.88 8.61 -5.20
C ILE A 25 -5.87 9.59 -5.81
N VAL A 26 -6.86 10.05 -5.04
CA VAL A 26 -7.86 11.01 -5.53
C VAL A 26 -7.19 12.31 -5.98
N GLU A 27 -6.22 12.79 -5.20
CA GLU A 27 -5.42 13.96 -5.57
C GLU A 27 -4.67 13.74 -6.89
N ASP A 28 -4.02 12.59 -7.07
CA ASP A 28 -3.28 12.26 -8.29
C ASP A 28 -4.20 12.14 -9.50
N PHE A 29 -5.35 11.47 -9.39
CA PHE A 29 -6.32 11.41 -10.49
C PHE A 29 -6.90 12.78 -10.84
N ALA A 30 -7.24 13.61 -9.85
CA ALA A 30 -7.75 14.95 -10.10
C ALA A 30 -6.72 15.79 -10.88
N ARG A 31 -5.44 15.70 -10.51
CA ARG A 31 -4.35 16.37 -11.21
C ARG A 31 -4.14 15.82 -12.62
N GLU A 32 -4.16 14.50 -12.78
CA GLU A 32 -3.97 13.88 -14.09
C GLU A 32 -5.10 14.24 -15.06
N LEU A 33 -6.34 14.30 -14.57
CA LEU A 33 -7.51 14.75 -15.33
C LEU A 33 -7.37 16.20 -15.78
N THR A 34 -6.85 17.09 -14.91
CA THR A 34 -6.59 18.49 -15.28
C THR A 34 -5.46 18.66 -16.31
N ARG A 35 -4.48 17.75 -16.33
CA ARG A 35 -3.38 17.79 -17.32
C ARG A 35 -3.76 17.20 -18.67
N HIS A 36 -4.72 16.29 -18.72
CA HIS A 36 -5.09 15.54 -19.91
C HIS A 36 -6.60 15.64 -20.22
N VAL A 37 -7.14 16.86 -20.16
CA VAL A 37 -8.54 17.15 -20.51
C VAL A 37 -8.88 16.51 -21.86
N GLY A 38 -9.81 15.54 -21.84
CA GLY A 38 -10.27 14.82 -23.04
C GLY A 38 -9.75 13.39 -23.23
N ARG A 39 -8.81 12.89 -22.41
CA ARG A 39 -8.45 11.45 -22.39
C ARG A 39 -9.13 10.74 -21.22
N SER A 40 -9.70 9.57 -21.49
CA SER A 40 -10.30 8.71 -20.46
C SER A 40 -9.22 8.25 -19.46
N PRO A 41 -9.40 8.46 -18.14
CA PRO A 41 -8.50 7.94 -17.10
C PRO A 41 -8.58 6.41 -16.92
N GLY A 42 -9.29 5.70 -17.80
CA GLY A 42 -9.71 4.31 -17.61
C GLY A 42 -8.58 3.30 -17.37
N GLY A 43 -7.40 3.49 -17.97
CA GLY A 43 -6.27 2.58 -17.79
C GLY A 43 -5.71 2.59 -16.36
N GLY A 44 -5.45 3.78 -15.81
CA GLY A 44 -4.93 3.93 -14.44
C GLY A 44 -5.95 3.49 -13.39
N ALA A 45 -7.21 3.84 -13.59
CA ALA A 45 -8.30 3.44 -12.69
C ALA A 45 -8.51 1.91 -12.69
N PHE A 46 -8.44 1.26 -13.87
CA PHE A 46 -8.52 -0.20 -13.98
C PHE A 46 -7.36 -0.89 -13.25
N LEU A 47 -6.12 -0.46 -13.49
CA LEU A 47 -4.93 -1.03 -12.84
C LEU A 47 -5.01 -0.86 -11.32
N LEU A 48 -5.46 0.29 -10.84
CA LEU A 48 -5.69 0.51 -9.42
C LEU A 48 -6.76 -0.43 -8.87
N GLY A 49 -7.89 -0.61 -9.57
CA GLY A 49 -8.95 -1.52 -9.16
C GLY A 49 -8.47 -2.96 -9.02
N VAL A 50 -7.71 -3.44 -10.01
CA VAL A 50 -7.05 -4.77 -9.97
C VAL A 50 -6.11 -4.86 -8.77
N TYR A 51 -5.32 -3.82 -8.55
CA TYR A 51 -4.35 -3.78 -7.46
C TYR A 51 -5.02 -3.81 -6.07
N LEU A 52 -6.09 -3.03 -5.87
CA LEU A 52 -6.90 -3.05 -4.64
C LEU A 52 -7.62 -4.39 -4.44
N ALA A 53 -8.04 -5.06 -5.52
CA ALA A 53 -8.60 -6.39 -5.45
C ALA A 53 -7.55 -7.41 -4.95
N PHE A 54 -6.30 -7.34 -5.43
CA PHE A 54 -5.21 -8.17 -4.92
C PHE A 54 -4.84 -7.83 -3.46
N GLN A 55 -4.85 -6.56 -3.08
CA GLN A 55 -4.68 -6.15 -1.68
C GLN A 55 -5.76 -6.82 -0.80
N SER A 56 -7.02 -6.74 -1.21
CA SER A 56 -8.16 -7.33 -0.50
C SER A 56 -8.06 -8.86 -0.43
N LEU A 57 -7.68 -9.52 -1.53
CA LEU A 57 -7.44 -10.96 -1.58
C LEU A 57 -6.33 -11.37 -0.61
N GLY A 58 -5.24 -10.61 -0.51
CA GLY A 58 -4.17 -10.85 0.47
C GLY A 58 -4.72 -10.88 1.90
N LEU A 59 -5.56 -9.91 2.27
CA LEU A 59 -6.18 -9.85 3.60
C LEU A 59 -7.13 -11.03 3.85
N VAL A 60 -7.96 -11.39 2.87
CA VAL A 60 -8.87 -12.55 2.97
C VAL A 60 -8.09 -13.85 3.17
N LEU A 61 -6.99 -14.03 2.44
CA LEU A 61 -6.12 -15.20 2.58
C LEU A 61 -5.46 -15.24 3.97
N ILE A 62 -5.00 -14.10 4.50
CA ILE A 62 -4.44 -14.01 5.86
C ILE A 62 -5.52 -14.39 6.90
N ALA A 63 -6.73 -13.81 6.78
CA ALA A 63 -7.85 -14.11 7.67
C ALA A 63 -8.29 -15.58 7.59
N SER A 64 -8.08 -16.23 6.44
CA SER A 64 -8.32 -17.66 6.23
C SER A 64 -7.16 -18.54 6.72
N GLY A 65 -6.15 -17.98 7.40
CA GLY A 65 -4.96 -18.71 7.88
C GLY A 65 -3.98 -19.13 6.77
N LYS A 66 -4.15 -18.67 5.53
CA LYS A 66 -3.32 -19.07 4.38
C LYS A 66 -2.05 -18.23 4.29
N ARG A 67 -0.89 -18.90 4.33
CA ARG A 67 0.44 -18.26 4.24
C ARG A 67 0.63 -17.43 2.97
N ALA A 68 0.03 -17.84 1.85
CA ALA A 68 0.08 -17.10 0.59
C ALA A 68 -0.42 -15.66 0.72
N GLY A 69 -1.37 -15.40 1.63
CA GLY A 69 -1.87 -14.05 1.89
C GLY A 69 -0.77 -13.09 2.36
N PHE A 70 0.12 -13.55 3.24
CA PHE A 70 1.26 -12.75 3.68
C PHE A 70 2.23 -12.42 2.53
N GLY A 71 2.49 -13.37 1.63
CA GLY A 71 3.35 -13.12 0.47
C GLY A 71 2.75 -12.09 -0.49
N LEU A 72 1.45 -12.19 -0.76
CA LEU A 72 0.73 -11.22 -1.59
C LEU A 72 0.71 -9.84 -0.94
N THR A 73 0.37 -9.74 0.34
CA THR A 73 0.33 -8.47 1.08
C THR A 73 1.71 -7.81 1.16
N PHE A 74 2.79 -8.58 1.25
CA PHE A 74 4.16 -8.05 1.16
C PHE A 74 4.41 -7.33 -0.17
N TRP A 75 4.14 -7.99 -1.30
CA TRP A 75 4.39 -7.42 -2.63
C TRP A 75 3.51 -6.20 -2.90
N ILE A 76 2.25 -6.24 -2.46
CA ILE A 76 1.38 -5.07 -2.49
C ILE A 76 2.03 -3.93 -1.68
N GLY A 77 2.32 -4.11 -0.40
CA GLY A 77 2.93 -3.05 0.42
C GLY A 77 4.21 -2.50 -0.21
N LEU A 78 5.06 -3.36 -0.79
CA LEU A 78 6.29 -2.94 -1.46
C LEU A 78 6.01 -2.10 -2.73
N ILE A 79 5.03 -2.47 -3.55
CA ILE A 79 4.66 -1.70 -4.74
C ILE A 79 4.12 -0.32 -4.36
N TRP A 80 3.30 -0.23 -3.31
CA TRP A 80 2.84 1.07 -2.80
C TRP A 80 4.00 1.97 -2.40
N VAL A 81 4.93 1.44 -1.61
CA VAL A 81 6.11 2.18 -1.14
C VAL A 81 6.99 2.59 -2.32
N ALA A 82 7.30 1.67 -3.23
CA ALA A 82 8.14 1.94 -4.38
C ALA A 82 7.53 3.01 -5.29
N GLY A 83 6.22 2.90 -5.60
CA GLY A 83 5.49 3.90 -6.38
C GLY A 83 5.55 5.28 -5.73
N ALA A 84 5.24 5.36 -4.44
CA ALA A 84 5.30 6.60 -3.69
C ALA A 84 6.70 7.24 -3.72
N LEU A 85 7.75 6.45 -3.45
CA LEU A 85 9.13 6.96 -3.42
C LEU A 85 9.64 7.37 -4.80
N LEU A 86 9.34 6.61 -5.85
CA LEU A 86 9.82 6.90 -7.21
C LEU A 86 9.15 8.13 -7.80
N ILE A 87 7.84 8.30 -7.58
CA ILE A 87 7.07 9.41 -8.15
C ILE A 87 7.27 10.69 -7.31
N HIS A 88 7.23 10.57 -5.97
CA HIS A 88 7.17 11.73 -5.07
C HIS A 88 8.48 12.02 -4.35
N GLY A 89 9.35 11.02 -4.15
CA GLY A 89 10.62 11.17 -3.41
C GLY A 89 11.51 12.32 -3.93
N PRO A 90 11.78 12.42 -5.24
CA PRO A 90 12.57 13.53 -5.78
C PRO A 90 11.94 14.90 -5.57
N LEU A 91 10.60 14.99 -5.57
CA LEU A 91 9.86 16.23 -5.35
C LEU A 91 9.92 16.67 -3.88
N VAL A 92 9.78 15.71 -2.95
CA VAL A 92 9.94 15.95 -1.51
C VAL A 92 11.36 16.40 -1.19
N TRP A 93 12.36 15.69 -1.72
CA TRP A 93 13.78 15.99 -1.47
C TRP A 93 14.20 17.40 -1.91
N ARG A 94 13.65 17.87 -3.04
CA ARG A 94 13.95 19.20 -3.59
C ARG A 94 13.13 20.33 -2.94
N GLY A 95 12.37 20.05 -1.88
CA GLY A 95 11.49 21.03 -1.21
C GLY A 95 10.31 21.49 -2.07
N GLY A 96 10.04 20.80 -3.18
CA GLY A 96 9.07 21.20 -4.20
C GLY A 96 7.79 20.37 -4.15
N PHE A 97 7.33 19.93 -2.97
CA PHE A 97 6.12 19.12 -2.86
C PHE A 97 4.87 19.98 -3.16
N ARG A 98 4.54 20.08 -4.45
CA ARG A 98 3.56 21.00 -5.04
C ARG A 98 2.11 20.77 -4.60
N GLY A 99 1.83 19.70 -3.85
CA GLY A 99 0.52 19.46 -3.21
C GLY A 99 0.33 20.14 -1.85
N GLY A 100 1.38 20.76 -1.31
CA GLY A 100 1.36 21.34 0.04
C GLY A 100 1.53 20.29 1.14
N TRP A 101 1.44 20.73 2.38
CA TRP A 101 1.73 19.90 3.57
C TRP A 101 0.77 18.71 3.72
N LEU A 102 -0.49 18.86 3.30
CA LEU A 102 -1.50 17.80 3.44
C LEU A 102 -1.19 16.61 2.53
N SER A 103 -0.80 16.89 1.29
CA SER A 103 -0.36 15.85 0.34
C SER A 103 0.88 15.12 0.87
N LEU A 104 1.80 15.84 1.55
CA LEU A 104 2.97 15.22 2.18
C LEU A 104 2.57 14.27 3.30
N VAL A 105 1.58 14.62 4.12
CA VAL A 105 1.04 13.73 5.16
C VAL A 105 0.49 12.44 4.54
N TRP A 106 -0.19 12.53 3.40
CA TRP A 106 -0.71 11.35 2.70
C TRP A 106 0.41 10.45 2.18
N VAL A 107 1.42 11.01 1.51
CA VAL A 107 2.56 10.23 1.01
C VAL A 107 3.36 9.60 2.15
N VAL A 108 3.69 10.36 3.20
CA VAL A 108 4.45 9.86 4.34
C VAL A 108 3.66 8.79 5.09
N GLY A 109 2.38 9.02 5.35
CA GLY A 109 1.52 8.05 6.01
C GLY A 109 1.35 6.76 5.21
N LEU A 110 1.22 6.86 3.88
CA LEU A 110 1.23 5.70 2.99
C LEU A 110 2.56 4.93 3.11
N VAL A 111 3.70 5.63 2.95
CA VAL A 111 5.02 4.99 2.99
C VAL A 111 5.24 4.28 4.33
N VAL A 112 4.95 4.94 5.45
CA VAL A 112 5.13 4.37 6.79
C VAL A 112 4.21 3.15 6.99
N THR A 113 2.90 3.31 6.76
CA THR A 113 1.93 2.22 7.01
C THR A 113 2.17 1.02 6.11
N GLN A 114 2.47 1.23 4.83
CA GLN A 114 2.73 0.14 3.89
C GLN A 114 4.10 -0.52 4.12
N SER A 115 5.12 0.22 4.57
CA SER A 115 6.40 -0.37 4.95
C SER A 115 6.28 -1.28 6.17
N LEU A 116 5.56 -0.84 7.21
CA LEU A 116 5.28 -1.66 8.39
C LEU A 116 4.44 -2.89 8.03
N THR A 117 3.42 -2.71 7.20
CA THR A 117 2.59 -3.82 6.68
C THR A 117 3.45 -4.83 5.93
N ALA A 118 4.31 -4.38 5.00
CA ALA A 118 5.20 -5.24 4.23
C ALA A 118 6.20 -5.97 5.13
N ALA A 119 6.81 -5.30 6.10
CA ALA A 119 7.77 -5.92 7.02
C ALA A 119 7.13 -7.05 7.84
N LEU A 120 5.94 -6.84 8.42
CA LEU A 120 5.22 -7.88 9.15
C LEU A 120 4.71 -8.99 8.22
N ALA A 121 4.28 -8.63 7.01
CA ALA A 121 3.88 -9.60 6.01
C ALA A 121 5.07 -10.49 5.58
N ALA A 122 6.27 -9.92 5.45
CA ALA A 122 7.49 -10.68 5.17
C ALA A 122 7.82 -11.66 6.29
N TRP A 123 7.67 -11.25 7.56
CA TRP A 123 7.78 -12.17 8.69
C TRP A 123 6.78 -13.32 8.59
N GLY A 124 5.52 -13.01 8.30
CA GLY A 124 4.45 -13.99 8.15
C GLY A 124 4.68 -14.97 6.99
N ALA A 125 5.26 -14.48 5.90
CA ALA A 125 5.51 -15.20 4.65
C ALA A 125 6.81 -16.02 4.66
N TRP A 126 7.87 -15.58 5.35
CA TRP A 126 9.19 -16.22 5.31
C TRP A 126 9.80 -16.50 6.69
N GLY A 127 9.61 -15.62 7.67
CA GLY A 127 10.24 -15.71 9.00
C GLY A 127 9.89 -16.96 9.83
N ARG A 128 8.77 -17.63 9.53
CA ARG A 128 8.37 -18.87 10.24
C ARG A 128 9.01 -20.17 9.71
N ARG A 129 9.80 -20.13 8.62
CA ARG A 129 10.50 -21.32 8.10
C ARG A 129 11.76 -21.71 8.91
N GLY A 130 12.33 -20.78 9.69
CA GLY A 130 13.58 -21.02 10.45
C GLY A 130 13.43 -21.64 11.84
N ARG A 131 12.24 -22.09 12.25
CA ARG A 131 11.99 -22.71 13.58
C ARG A 131 11.61 -24.20 13.50
N ALA A 132 11.88 -24.83 12.37
CA ALA A 132 11.59 -26.25 12.11
C ALA A 132 12.85 -27.01 11.65
N GLY A 133 14.01 -26.61 12.19
CA GLY A 133 15.28 -27.33 12.05
C GLY A 133 15.67 -27.92 13.40
#